data_AF-A0A1F9QPT6-F1
#
_entry.id   AF-A0A1F9QPT6-F1
#
_cell.length_a   1.000
_cell.length_b   1.000
_cell.length_c   1.000
_cell.angle_alpha   90.00
_cell.angle_beta   90.00
_cell.angle_gamma   90.00
#
_symmetry.space_group_name_H-M   'P 1'
#
loop_
_entity.id
_entity.type
_entity.pdbx_description
1 polymer ?
#
loop_
_entity_poly.entity_id
_entity_poly.type
_entity_poly.pdbx_seq_one_letter_code
_entity_poly.pdbx_strand_id
1 'polypeptide(L)'
;MSKQNYSPRPGESAPAAPSEQPASPSAAQQPPASVPVSKARLWTFWGGIAAFVIAARALDYLLPGVQERVLERGVMLAFAAFLGMFLFKLK
;
A
#
# COMPACT_ATOMS: atom_id res chain seq x y z
N MET A 1 75.95 -2.85 35.66
CA MET A 1 74.59 -3.43 35.54
C MET A 1 73.89 -2.77 34.36
N SER A 2 73.15 -3.58 33.61
CA SER A 2 72.89 -3.45 32.18
C SER A 2 71.90 -2.35 31.78
N LYS A 3 72.14 -1.74 30.61
CA LYS A 3 71.24 -0.82 29.91
C LYS A 3 69.99 -1.56 29.42
N GLN A 4 68.79 -1.06 29.71
CA GLN A 4 67.57 -1.45 28.99
C GLN A 4 67.11 -0.31 28.08
N ASN A 5 67.45 -0.47 26.80
CA ASN A 5 66.85 0.26 25.68
C ASN A 5 65.37 -0.12 25.57
N TYR A 6 64.47 0.85 25.66
CA TYR A 6 63.08 0.68 25.22
C TYR A 6 62.98 1.18 23.77
N SER A 7 62.88 0.24 22.83
CA SER A 7 62.43 0.53 21.46
C SER A 7 60.90 0.53 21.44
N PRO A 8 60.23 1.62 21.00
CA PRO A 8 58.80 1.56 20.76
C PRO A 8 58.51 0.64 19.57
N ARG A 9 57.55 -0.27 19.78
CA ARG A 9 57.13 -1.29 18.82
C ARG A 9 56.37 -0.62 17.67
N PRO A 10 56.76 -0.82 16.40
CA PRO A 10 56.00 -0.30 15.26
C PRO A 10 54.75 -1.17 15.11
N GLY A 11 53.57 -0.59 15.35
CA GLY A 11 52.30 -1.30 15.23
C GLY A 11 51.15 -0.79 16.09
N GLU A 12 51.36 0.23 16.92
CA GLU A 12 50.26 0.83 17.68
C GLU A 12 49.55 1.87 16.82
N SER A 13 48.66 1.38 15.96
CA SER A 13 47.70 2.18 15.21
C SER A 13 46.76 2.85 16.22
N ALA A 14 46.92 4.17 16.38
CA ALA A 14 45.97 5.01 17.09
C ALA A 14 44.53 4.74 16.62
N PRO A 15 43.51 4.79 17.50
CA PRO A 15 42.13 4.66 17.08
C PRO A 15 41.80 5.77 16.10
N ALA A 16 41.63 5.40 14.83
CA ALA A 16 41.21 6.29 13.77
C ALA A 16 39.88 6.92 14.19
N ALA A 17 39.88 8.25 14.33
CA ALA A 17 38.65 9.03 14.43
C ALA A 17 37.72 8.63 13.28
N PRO A 18 36.40 8.45 13.53
CA PRO A 18 35.46 8.21 12.45
C PRO A 18 35.51 9.42 11.51
N SER A 19 36.06 9.22 10.32
CA SER A 19 36.01 10.19 9.24
C SER A 19 34.54 10.49 8.96
N GLU A 20 34.11 11.72 9.23
CA GLU A 20 32.83 12.25 8.78
C GLU A 20 32.84 12.25 7.25
N GLN A 21 32.34 11.16 6.69
CA GLN A 21 32.09 11.02 5.27
C GLN A 21 31.00 12.03 4.89
N PRO A 22 31.20 12.89 3.88
CA PRO A 22 30.16 13.80 3.43
C PRO A 22 28.93 12.96 3.09
N ALA A 23 27.82 13.23 3.78
CA ALA A 23 26.55 12.60 3.52
C ALA A 23 26.20 12.85 2.04
N SER A 24 26.29 11.81 1.23
CA SER A 24 25.76 11.81 -0.13
C SER A 24 24.33 12.33 -0.05
N PRO A 25 23.91 13.27 -0.93
CA PRO A 25 22.55 13.76 -0.91
C PRO A 25 21.62 12.56 -1.03
N SER A 26 20.81 12.35 0.02
CA SER A 26 19.78 11.33 0.06
C SER A 26 19.03 11.41 -1.27
N ALA A 27 19.15 10.37 -2.08
CA ALA A 27 18.48 10.31 -3.37
C ALA A 27 17.02 10.63 -3.11
N ALA A 28 16.56 11.75 -3.66
CA ALA A 28 15.18 12.19 -3.54
C ALA A 28 14.30 10.98 -3.84
N GLN A 29 13.52 10.54 -2.83
CA GLN A 29 12.65 9.39 -2.94
C GLN A 29 11.72 9.65 -4.12
N GLN A 30 12.04 9.03 -5.26
CA GLN A 30 11.28 9.19 -6.47
C GLN A 30 9.85 8.74 -6.15
N PRO A 31 8.82 9.56 -6.40
CA PRO A 31 7.45 9.15 -6.13
C PRO A 31 7.22 7.79 -6.79
N PRO A 32 6.63 6.81 -6.10
CA PRO A 32 6.40 5.50 -6.69
C PRO A 32 5.68 5.69 -8.02
N ALA A 33 6.23 5.12 -9.09
CA ALA A 33 5.68 5.24 -10.42
C ALA A 33 4.20 4.84 -10.38
N SER A 34 3.31 5.81 -10.62
CA SER A 34 1.88 5.59 -10.59
C SER A 34 1.52 4.61 -11.69
N VAL A 35 1.03 3.42 -11.32
CA VAL A 35 0.57 2.42 -12.29
C VAL A 35 -0.57 3.06 -13.10
N PRO A 36 -0.46 3.15 -14.44
CA PRO A 36 -1.49 3.79 -15.24
C PRO A 36 -2.78 2.98 -15.14
N VAL A 37 -3.76 3.53 -14.43
CA VAL A 37 -5.07 2.90 -14.28
C VAL A 37 -5.83 3.07 -15.59
N SER A 38 -6.16 1.97 -16.26
CA SER A 38 -6.91 2.03 -17.52
C SER A 38 -8.27 2.71 -17.31
N LYS A 39 -8.60 3.69 -18.16
CA LYS A 39 -9.91 4.37 -18.17
C LYS A 39 -11.07 3.38 -18.26
N ALA A 40 -10.89 2.26 -18.96
CA ALA A 40 -11.88 1.19 -19.04
C ALA A 40 -12.13 0.54 -17.68
N ARG A 41 -11.09 0.37 -16.85
CA ARG A 41 -11.21 -0.19 -15.49
C ARG A 41 -11.99 0.76 -14.59
N LEU A 42 -11.73 2.07 -14.70
CA LEU A 42 -12.46 3.11 -13.97
C LEU A 42 -13.94 3.15 -14.39
N TRP A 43 -14.23 3.15 -15.69
CA TRP A 43 -15.60 3.13 -16.19
C TRP A 43 -16.35 1.85 -15.81
N THR A 44 -15.68 0.70 -15.81
CA THR A 44 -16.31 -0.56 -15.39
C THR A 44 -16.64 -0.55 -13.90
N PHE A 45 -15.74 0.01 -13.08
CA PHE A 45 -15.99 0.18 -11.64
C PHE A 45 -17.21 1.06 -11.39
N TRP A 46 -17.24 2.25 -11.98
CA TRP A 46 -18.36 3.18 -11.84
C TRP A 46 -19.66 2.65 -12.45
N GLY A 47 -19.57 1.96 -13.60
CA GLY A 47 -20.72 1.30 -14.22
C GLY A 47 -21.30 0.21 -13.33
N GLY A 48 -20.44 -0.60 -12.69
CA GLY A 48 -20.85 -1.60 -11.71
C GLY A 48 -21.55 -0.98 -10.50
N ILE A 49 -20.99 0.10 -9.95
CA ILE A 49 -21.62 0.85 -8.84
C ILE A 49 -22.98 1.42 -9.25
N ALA A 50 -23.07 2.08 -10.41
CA ALA A 50 -24.32 2.66 -10.89
C ALA A 50 -25.40 1.57 -11.10
N ALA A 51 -25.05 0.45 -11.74
CA ALA A 51 -25.95 -0.67 -11.91
C ALA A 51 -26.40 -1.26 -10.58
N PHE A 52 -25.51 -1.36 -9.59
CA PHE A 52 -25.82 -1.83 -8.25
C PHE A 52 -26.84 -0.94 -7.53
N VAL A 53 -26.63 0.38 -7.57
CA VAL A 53 -27.56 1.36 -6.97
C VAL A 53 -28.93 1.30 -7.64
N ILE A 54 -28.98 1.20 -8.97
CA ILE A 54 -30.23 1.05 -9.72
C ILE A 54 -30.95 -0.25 -9.33
N ALA A 55 -30.23 -1.36 -9.25
CA ALA A 55 -30.79 -2.64 -8.85
C ALA A 55 -31.34 -2.61 -7.42
N ALA A 56 -30.60 -1.99 -6.48
CA ALA A 56 -31.05 -1.83 -5.10
C ALA A 56 -32.34 -0.99 -5.02
N ARG A 57 -32.40 0.12 -5.78
CA ARG A 57 -33.61 0.95 -5.87
C ARG A 57 -34.78 0.22 -6.52
N ALA A 58 -34.55 -0.50 -7.61
CA ALA A 58 -35.59 -1.30 -8.24
C ALA A 58 -36.14 -2.35 -7.27
N LEU A 59 -35.27 -3.01 -6.50
CA LEU A 59 -35.66 -4.01 -5.52
C LEU A 59 -36.50 -3.40 -4.39
N ASP A 60 -36.14 -2.22 -3.91
CA ASP A 60 -36.90 -1.44 -2.92
C ASP A 60 -38.31 -1.08 -3.44
N TYR A 61 -38.43 -0.65 -4.70
CA TYR A 61 -39.74 -0.40 -5.34
C TYR A 61 -40.57 -1.67 -5.56
N LEU A 62 -39.94 -2.80 -5.88
CA LEU A 62 -40.64 -4.06 -6.16
C LEU A 62 -41.10 -4.77 -4.88
N LEU A 63 -40.44 -4.53 -3.75
CA LEU A 63 -40.69 -5.23 -2.48
C LEU A 63 -41.06 -4.25 -1.35
N PRO A 64 -42.16 -3.48 -1.49
CA PRO A 64 -42.63 -2.62 -0.43
C PRO A 64 -43.05 -3.48 0.77
N GLY A 65 -42.39 -3.30 1.92
CA GLY A 65 -42.70 -4.02 3.16
C GLY A 65 -41.72 -5.15 3.53
N VAL A 66 -40.62 -5.34 2.79
CA VAL A 66 -39.53 -6.20 3.26
C VAL A 66 -38.86 -5.59 4.48
N GLN A 67 -38.61 -6.41 5.51
CA GLN A 67 -37.94 -5.97 6.72
C GLN A 67 -36.55 -5.39 6.38
N GLU A 68 -36.25 -4.19 6.87
CA GLU A 68 -34.99 -3.47 6.60
C GLU A 68 -33.75 -4.33 6.82
N ARG A 69 -33.79 -5.26 7.78
CA ARG A 69 -32.71 -6.22 8.08
C ARG A 69 -32.34 -7.12 6.88
N VAL A 70 -33.33 -7.48 6.06
CA VAL A 70 -33.13 -8.33 4.87
C VAL A 70 -32.51 -7.50 3.76
N LEU A 71 -32.95 -6.26 3.58
CA LEU A 71 -32.38 -5.34 2.61
C LEU A 71 -30.93 -5.01 2.95
N GLU A 72 -30.65 -4.72 4.23
CA GLU A 72 -29.31 -4.42 4.74
C GLU A 72 -28.35 -5.59 4.52
N ARG A 73 -28.75 -6.82 4.91
CA ARG A 73 -27.95 -8.03 4.64
C ARG A 73 -27.77 -8.30 3.16
N GLY A 74 -28.81 -8.10 2.35
CA GLY A 74 -28.76 -8.29 0.91
C GLY A 74 -27.77 -7.33 0.23
N VAL A 75 -27.82 -6.05 0.63
CA VAL A 75 -26.90 -5.02 0.14
C VAL A 75 -25.47 -5.32 0.57
N MET A 76 -25.22 -5.70 1.83
CA MET A 76 -23.88 -6.07 2.29
C MET A 76 -23.32 -7.28 1.53
N LEU A 77 -24.13 -8.34 1.33
CA LEU A 77 -23.72 -9.52 0.57
C LEU A 77 -23.40 -9.19 -0.89
N ALA A 78 -24.27 -8.42 -1.53
CA ALA A 78 -24.12 -8.09 -2.93
C ALA A 78 -22.94 -7.12 -3.15
N PHE A 79 -22.69 -6.20 -2.20
CA PHE A 79 -21.49 -5.36 -2.18
C PHE A 79 -20.21 -6.20 -1.98
N ALA A 80 -20.20 -7.12 -1.02
CA ALA A 80 -19.06 -8.00 -0.77
C ALA A 80 -18.74 -8.88 -1.99
N ALA A 81 -19.76 -9.44 -2.66
CA ALA A 81 -19.60 -10.21 -3.89
C ALA A 81 -19.04 -9.36 -5.04
N PHE A 82 -19.55 -8.13 -5.22
CA PHE A 82 -19.02 -7.20 -6.21
C PHE A 82 -17.55 -6.86 -5.94
N LEU A 83 -17.21 -6.56 -4.69
CA LEU A 83 -15.84 -6.22 -4.29
C LEU A 83 -14.88 -7.40 -4.52
N GLY A 84 -15.28 -8.61 -4.14
CA GLY A 84 -14.51 -9.83 -4.37
C GLY A 84 -14.26 -10.08 -5.86
N MET A 85 -15.28 -9.92 -6.70
CA MET A 85 -15.17 -10.07 -8.16
C MET A 85 -14.30 -8.97 -8.80
N PHE A 86 -14.42 -7.74 -8.34
CA PHE A 86 -13.60 -6.62 -8.81
C PHE A 86 -12.12 -6.81 -8.45
N LEU A 87 -11.83 -7.24 -7.22
CA LEU A 87 -10.49 -7.58 -6.75
C LEU A 87 -9.90 -8.79 -7.50
N PHE A 88 -10.71 -9.80 -7.78
CA PHE A 88 -10.29 -10.94 -8.60
C PHE A 88 -9.87 -10.49 -10.00
N LYS A 89 -10.63 -9.58 -10.61
CA LYS A 89 -10.29 -9.02 -11.93
C LYS A 89 -9.15 -7.98 -11.90
N LEU A 90 -8.68 -7.61 -10.72
CA LEU A 90 -7.50 -6.77 -10.52
C LEU A 90 -6.19 -7.54 -10.61
N LYS A 91 -6.23 -8.87 -10.42
CA LYS A 91 -5.10 -9.79 -10.56
C LYS A 91 -4.60 -9.90 -12.01
#